data_AF-Q944D2-F1
#
_entry.id   AF-Q944D2-F1
#
_cell.length_a   1.000
_cell.length_b   1.000
_cell.length_c   1.000
_cell.angle_alpha   90.00
_cell.angle_beta   90.00
_cell.angle_gamma   90.00
#
_symmetry.space_group_name_H-M   'P 1'
#
loop_
_entity.id
_entity.type
_entity.pdbx_description
1 polymer ?
#
loop_
_entity_poly.entity_id
_entity_poly.type
_entity_poly.pdbx_seq_one_letter_code
_entity_poly.pdbx_strand_id
1 'polypeptide(L)'
;FVQQWPPTTCRVRKRPCTKPRPLQIFTIHGLWPSNYSDPWKPSNCSGSQFKDGKVYPQLRSKLKKSWPDVESGNDTKFWEGEWNKHGR
;
A
#
# COMPACT_ATOMS: atom_id res chain seq x y z
N PHE A 1 -4.64 -5.12 9.58
CA PHE A 1 -3.53 -5.49 8.68
C PHE A 1 -4.12 -6.18 7.47
N VAL A 2 -3.83 -5.68 6.26
CA VAL A 2 -4.41 -6.17 5.01
C VAL A 2 -3.31 -6.66 4.10
N GLN A 3 -3.48 -7.85 3.55
CA GLN A 3 -2.59 -8.45 2.56
C GLN A 3 -3.32 -8.57 1.22
N GLN A 4 -2.55 -8.59 0.14
CA GLN A 4 -3.04 -8.80 -1.22
C GLN A 4 -2.32 -9.99 -1.86
N TRP A 5 -3.04 -10.69 -2.72
CA TRP A 5 -2.49 -11.75 -3.57
C TRP A 5 -2.28 -11.18 -4.99
N PRO A 6 -1.03 -10.86 -5.38
CA PRO A 6 -0.75 -10.11 -6.60
C PRO A 6 -1.36 -10.71 -7.89
N PRO A 7 -1.34 -12.05 -8.10
CA PRO A 7 -1.97 -12.65 -9.28
C PRO A 7 -3.48 -12.42 -9.39
N THR A 8 -4.18 -12.31 -8.25
CA THR A 8 -5.63 -12.07 -8.25
C THR A 8 -5.94 -10.58 -8.28
N THR A 9 -5.17 -9.72 -7.59
CA THR A 9 -5.40 -8.26 -7.56
C THR A 9 -5.59 -7.68 -8.96
N CYS A 10 -4.75 -8.07 -9.92
CA CYS A 10 -4.86 -7.58 -11.29
C CYS A 10 -6.00 -8.20 -12.11
N ARG A 11 -6.46 -9.41 -11.76
CA ARG A 11 -7.55 -10.10 -12.46
C ARG A 11 -8.93 -9.57 -12.10
N VAL A 12 -9.15 -9.20 -10.84
CA VAL A 12 -10.48 -8.74 -10.36
C VAL A 12 -10.70 -7.24 -10.51
N ARG A 13 -9.66 -6.45 -10.82
CA ARG A 13 -9.81 -5.00 -10.92
C ARG A 13 -10.50 -4.56 -12.20
N LYS A 14 -11.40 -3.57 -12.07
CA LYS A 14 -12.07 -2.90 -13.20
C LYS A 14 -11.09 -2.16 -14.11
N ARG A 15 -9.95 -1.70 -13.57
CA ARG A 15 -8.89 -1.05 -14.34
C ARG A 15 -7.74 -2.05 -14.54
N PRO A 16 -7.25 -2.21 -15.78
CA PRO A 16 -6.14 -3.11 -16.04
C PRO A 16 -4.87 -2.63 -15.34
N CYS A 17 -4.13 -3.56 -14.75
CA CYS A 17 -2.78 -3.30 -14.25
C CYS A 17 -1.86 -2.92 -15.41
N THR A 18 -1.06 -1.87 -15.24
CA THR A 18 -0.14 -1.41 -16.29
C THR A 18 1.22 -2.10 -16.18
N LYS A 19 1.64 -2.49 -14.98
CA LYS A 19 2.88 -3.25 -14.72
C LYS A 19 2.64 -4.31 -13.64
N PRO A 20 1.88 -5.37 -13.95
CA PRO A 20 1.59 -6.43 -12.99
C PRO A 20 2.89 -7.11 -12.53
N ARG A 21 3.02 -7.35 -11.23
CA ARG A 21 4.14 -8.11 -10.66
C ARG A 21 3.70 -9.56 -10.37
N PRO A 22 4.27 -10.58 -11.03
CA PRO A 22 3.85 -11.98 -10.87
C PRO A 22 4.45 -12.61 -9.59
N LEU A 23 4.25 -11.96 -8.45
CA LEU A 23 4.73 -12.41 -7.15
C LEU A 23 3.79 -13.50 -6.61
N GLN A 24 4.32 -14.70 -6.37
CA GLN A 24 3.56 -15.83 -5.80
C GLN A 24 3.66 -15.87 -4.27
N ILE A 25 3.58 -14.69 -3.65
CA ILE A 25 3.57 -14.51 -2.20
C ILE A 25 2.51 -13.47 -1.84
N PHE A 26 1.92 -13.57 -0.65
CA PHE A 26 1.13 -12.47 -0.12
C PHE A 26 2.06 -11.29 0.15
N THR A 27 1.64 -10.11 -0.33
CA THR A 27 2.31 -8.85 0.00
C THR A 27 1.38 -8.00 0.85
N ILE A 28 1.95 -7.05 1.58
CA ILE A 28 1.18 -6.06 2.32
C ILE A 28 0.37 -5.23 1.30
N HIS A 29 -0.90 -4.98 1.61
CA HIS A 29 -1.70 -3.95 0.93
C HIS A 29 -1.70 -2.68 1.78
N GLY A 30 -1.99 -2.82 3.07
CA GLY A 30 -1.98 -1.69 3.98
C GLY A 30 -2.11 -2.04 5.46
N LEU A 31 -1.74 -1.07 6.29
CA LEU A 31 -1.98 -1.05 7.73
C LEU A 31 -2.98 0.07 8.00
N TRP A 32 -4.23 -0.31 8.26
CA TRP A 32 -5.32 0.63 8.41
C TRP A 32 -5.78 0.62 9.87
N PRO A 33 -5.69 1.76 10.59
CA PRO A 33 -6.39 1.89 11.85
C PRO A 33 -7.90 1.78 11.60
N SER A 34 -8.61 1.17 12.53
CA SER A 34 -10.03 0.85 12.39
C SER A 34 -10.78 1.17 13.67
N ASN A 35 -11.95 1.79 13.54
CA ASN A 35 -12.89 1.99 14.62
C ASN A 35 -14.03 0.97 14.48
N TYR A 36 -14.27 0.18 15.53
CA TYR A 36 -15.34 -0.83 15.54
C TYR A 36 -16.73 -0.20 15.33
N SER A 37 -16.97 0.96 15.92
CA SER A 37 -18.27 1.66 15.85
C SER A 37 -18.46 2.45 14.56
N ASP A 38 -17.38 2.79 13.86
CA ASP A 38 -17.41 3.48 12.57
C ASP A 38 -16.37 2.85 11.63
N PRO A 39 -16.74 1.81 10.86
CA PRO A 39 -15.81 1.03 10.04
C PRO A 39 -15.05 1.83 8.97
N TRP A 40 -15.56 3.01 8.60
CA TRP A 40 -14.93 3.87 7.59
C TRP A 40 -13.91 4.85 8.20
N LYS A 41 -13.81 4.86 9.52
CA LYS A 41 -12.89 5.72 10.26
C LYS A 41 -11.88 4.91 11.08
N PRO A 42 -10.70 5.49 11.36
CA PRO A 42 -10.21 6.76 10.80
C PRO A 42 -9.67 6.62 9.37
N SER A 43 -9.87 7.65 8.54
CA SER A 43 -9.19 7.80 7.25
C SER A 43 -8.99 9.30 6.93
N ASN A 44 -7.95 9.61 6.17
CA ASN A 44 -7.57 10.97 5.78
C ASN A 44 -7.36 11.96 6.95
N CYS A 45 -6.95 11.49 8.12
CA CYS A 45 -6.73 12.30 9.33
C CYS A 45 -5.80 13.50 9.10
N SER A 46 -5.89 14.54 9.90
CA SER A 46 -4.87 15.60 9.91
C SER A 46 -3.56 15.05 10.48
N GLY A 47 -2.44 15.27 9.82
CA GLY A 47 -1.16 14.74 10.27
C GLY A 47 -0.01 15.05 9.32
N SER A 48 1.16 14.54 9.63
CA SER A 48 2.34 14.73 8.78
C SER A 48 2.17 14.02 7.44
N GLN A 49 2.29 14.75 6.34
CA GLN A 49 2.25 14.15 5.00
C GLN A 49 3.44 13.22 4.77
N PHE A 50 3.26 12.27 3.85
CA PHE A 50 4.33 11.38 3.41
C PHE A 50 5.52 12.19 2.89
N LYS A 51 6.72 11.78 3.28
CA LYS A 51 7.98 12.34 2.76
C LYS A 51 8.88 11.18 2.37
N ASP A 52 9.18 11.05 1.08
CA ASP A 52 10.02 9.97 0.56
C ASP A 52 11.40 9.89 1.25
N GLY A 53 11.96 11.05 1.63
CA GLY A 53 13.21 11.15 2.39
C GLY A 53 13.15 10.59 3.83
N LYS A 54 11.95 10.29 4.37
CA LYS A 54 11.79 9.58 5.65
C LYS A 54 11.79 8.05 5.48
N VAL A 55 11.76 7.55 4.24
CA VAL A 55 11.89 6.13 3.94
C VAL A 55 13.36 5.79 3.74
N TYR A 56 14.07 5.59 4.85
CA TYR A 56 15.51 5.30 4.88
C TYR A 56 15.89 4.11 3.99
N PRO A 57 17.12 4.05 3.43
CA PRO A 57 17.51 3.02 2.46
C PRO A 57 17.26 1.57 2.92
N GLN A 58 17.53 1.27 4.20
CA GLN A 58 17.31 -0.05 4.78
C GLN A 58 15.81 -0.42 4.83
N LEU A 59 14.95 0.53 5.20
CA LEU A 59 13.50 0.34 5.19
C LEU A 59 12.99 0.17 3.76
N ARG A 60 13.46 1.01 2.83
CA ARG A 60 13.06 0.94 1.41
C ARG A 60 13.34 -0.44 0.80
N SER A 61 14.49 -1.05 1.12
CA SER A 61 14.82 -2.40 0.65
C SER A 61 13.81 -3.45 1.15
N LYS A 62 13.38 -3.34 2.41
CA LYS A 62 12.34 -4.22 2.99
C LYS A 62 10.98 -3.97 2.32
N LEU A 63 10.58 -2.70 2.18
CA LEU A 63 9.29 -2.32 1.58
C LEU A 63 9.16 -2.78 0.12
N LYS A 64 10.23 -2.69 -0.68
CA LYS A 64 10.23 -3.19 -2.07
C LYS A 64 9.93 -4.69 -2.18
N LYS A 65 10.22 -5.47 -1.13
CA LYS A 65 9.97 -6.91 -1.07
C LYS A 65 8.59 -7.21 -0.50
N SER A 66 8.24 -6.62 0.64
CA SER A 66 7.03 -6.97 1.39
C SER A 66 5.81 -6.11 1.09
N TRP A 67 5.99 -4.88 0.60
CA TRP A 67 4.92 -3.91 0.35
C TRP A 67 5.05 -3.21 -1.04
N PRO A 68 5.19 -3.94 -2.16
CA PRO A 68 5.30 -3.35 -3.49
C PRO A 68 3.93 -2.88 -4.03
N ASP A 69 3.98 -1.93 -4.97
CA ASP A 69 2.86 -1.68 -5.88
C ASP A 69 2.83 -2.79 -6.94
N VAL A 70 1.79 -3.62 -6.85
CA VAL A 70 1.59 -4.78 -7.72
C VAL A 70 0.81 -4.45 -8.99
N GLU A 71 0.30 -3.22 -9.13
CA GLU A 71 -0.56 -2.81 -10.23
C GLU A 71 0.16 -1.95 -11.26
N SER A 72 0.79 -0.85 -10.81
CA SER A 72 1.48 0.10 -11.68
C SER A 72 3.00 0.05 -11.56
N GLY A 73 3.50 -0.68 -10.55
CA GLY A 73 4.91 -0.79 -10.23
C GLY A 73 5.51 0.47 -9.59
N ASN A 74 4.72 1.49 -9.28
CA ASN A 74 5.18 2.73 -8.64
C ASN A 74 5.05 2.63 -7.12
N ASP A 75 6.04 1.99 -6.51
CA ASP A 75 6.06 1.71 -5.08
C ASP A 75 5.95 2.99 -4.22
N THR A 76 6.67 4.06 -4.57
CA THR A 76 6.65 5.32 -3.81
C THR A 76 5.26 5.95 -3.80
N LYS A 77 4.58 6.01 -4.96
CA LYS A 77 3.23 6.57 -5.06
C LYS A 77 2.22 5.75 -4.26
N PHE A 78 2.39 4.43 -4.25
CA PHE A 78 1.56 3.54 -3.46
C PHE A 78 1.78 3.74 -1.94
N TRP A 79 3.02 3.79 -1.47
CA TRP A 79 3.32 4.08 -0.06
C TRP A 79 2.82 5.46 0.38
N GLU A 80 2.94 6.46 -0.48
CA GLU A 80 2.41 7.81 -0.25
C GLU A 80 0.89 7.78 -0.05
N GLY A 81 0.16 7.07 -0.93
CA GLY A 81 -1.29 6.94 -0.84
C GLY A 81 -1.73 6.25 0.45
N GLU A 82 -1.09 5.14 0.79
CA GLU A 82 -1.38 4.39 2.02
C GLU A 82 -1.08 5.21 3.28
N TRP A 83 0.07 5.91 3.33
CA TRP A 83 0.40 6.78 4.44
C TRP A 83 -0.59 7.94 4.57
N ASN A 84 -0.82 8.69 3.49
CA ASN A 84 -1.65 9.89 3.54
C ASN A 84 -3.13 9.58 3.84
N LYS A 85 -3.60 8.37 3.50
CA LYS A 85 -4.97 7.98 3.78
C LYS A 85 -5.14 7.26 5.12
N HIS A 86 -4.17 6.45 5.54
CA HIS A 86 -4.32 5.53 6.65
C HIS A 86 -3.25 5.67 7.75
N GLY A 87 -2.04 6.13 7.42
CA GLY A 87 -0.90 6.14 8.34
C GLY A 87 -0.65 7.47 9.06
N ARG A 88 -1.17 8.59 8.55
CA ARG A 88 -0.93 9.94 9.08
C ARG A 88 -1.84 10.34 10.23
#